data_AF-A0A397MFN1-F1
#
_entry.id   AF-A0A397MFN1-F1
#
_cell.length_a   1.000
_cell.length_b   1.000
_cell.length_c   1.000
_cell.angle_alpha   90.00
_cell.angle_beta   90.00
_cell.angle_gamma   90.00
#
_symmetry.space_group_name_H-M   'P 1'
#
loop_
_entity.id
_entity.type
_entity.pdbx_description
1 polymer ?
#
loop_
_entity_poly.entity_id
_entity_poly.type
_entity_poly.pdbx_seq_one_letter_code
_entity_poly.pdbx_strand_id
1 'polypeptide(L)'
;MKRLRHFLSSMVGRLFVILLLGMAVAAIGATMLATSKRQQEFERQNLNRIADRLQGYVNLLDGNPELRERLLAIGGPSVRALQPGARLGRADTALMEVLEDRPGPVSRAHVHFTSFRSCIPKLQDLLPPPPPGHRRPPRERDPAFIPPKCRAVDVTLNDGTLLKLALDSPAVAHNGILAVDPWFLTLLVLAIAVLAYIVARMASAPLQELAAAAEDLGDDLQRDPLPLRGPREVQRAAEAFNAMQHRLQRHLAERTQMLAAITHDLQTPLTRLRLRLENVSDEALRERLIGDLAAMQALVREGLELARSAESAEQRAALDLDSLLESIVEDTAEGGADVVFEGGSGSVLMLRPLAMHRLFSNLVDNAVMYAQRARVRVERSGGAITVVVADDGPGLAEEQLEAVFDPFVRVETSRSRETGGAGLGLTIARALAEKDGARLWLRNRAEGGLEAVVQWPASAQVVAPGRAG
;
A
#
# COMPACT_ATOMS: atom_id res chain seq x y z
N MET A 1 -12.11 -12.09 -5.22
CA MET A 1 -11.92 -12.21 -3.76
C MET A 1 -10.47 -12.04 -3.29
N LYS A 2 -9.46 -12.71 -3.88
CA LYS A 2 -8.04 -12.56 -3.45
C LYS A 2 -7.52 -11.11 -3.51
N ARG A 3 -7.75 -10.39 -4.61
CA ARG A 3 -7.36 -8.97 -4.76
C ARG A 3 -8.00 -8.05 -3.71
N LEU A 4 -9.27 -8.30 -3.36
CA LEU A 4 -9.99 -7.51 -2.36
C LEU A 4 -9.42 -7.73 -0.95
N ARG A 5 -9.11 -8.98 -0.60
CA ARG A 5 -8.44 -9.30 0.68
C ARG A 5 -7.07 -8.63 0.78
N HIS A 6 -6.30 -8.66 -0.30
CA HIS A 6 -4.96 -8.07 -0.31
C HIS A 6 -5.02 -6.53 -0.18
N PHE A 7 -5.98 -5.90 -0.86
CA PHE A 7 -6.25 -4.47 -0.67
C PHE A 7 -6.65 -4.14 0.77
N LEU A 8 -7.60 -4.87 1.36
CA LEU A 8 -8.04 -4.66 2.75
C LEU A 8 -6.95 -4.93 3.80
N SER A 9 -5.96 -5.77 3.48
CA SER A 9 -4.78 -5.96 4.34
C SER A 9 -3.75 -4.84 4.23
N SER A 10 -3.76 -4.07 3.13
CA SER A 10 -2.83 -2.95 2.94
C SER A 10 -3.18 -1.76 3.85
N MET A 11 -2.18 -0.94 4.20
CA MET A 11 -2.39 0.32 4.93
C MET A 11 -3.37 1.24 4.18
N VAL A 12 -3.29 1.31 2.85
CA VAL A 12 -4.24 2.06 2.00
C VAL A 12 -5.67 1.58 2.23
N GLY A 13 -5.91 0.27 2.15
CA GLY A 13 -7.25 -0.29 2.30
C GLY A 13 -7.82 -0.08 3.70
N ARG A 14 -7.00 -0.20 4.74
CA ARG A 14 -7.43 0.06 6.13
C ARG A 14 -7.79 1.53 6.34
N LEU A 15 -6.92 2.45 5.93
CA LEU A 15 -7.17 3.89 6.08
C LEU A 15 -8.40 4.33 5.27
N PHE A 16 -8.54 3.79 4.05
CA PHE A 16 -9.70 3.99 3.19
C PHE A 16 -11.00 3.58 3.88
N VAL A 17 -11.06 2.36 4.43
CA VAL A 17 -12.27 1.86 5.09
C VAL A 17 -12.61 2.69 6.34
N ILE A 18 -11.62 3.05 7.15
CA ILE A 18 -11.82 3.87 8.36
C ILE A 18 -12.36 5.26 7.99
N LEU A 19 -11.75 5.93 7.01
CA LEU A 19 -12.19 7.24 6.55
C LEU A 19 -13.57 7.19 5.91
N LEU A 20 -13.82 6.20 5.05
CA LEU A 20 -15.11 6.00 4.40
C LEU A 20 -16.22 5.80 5.45
N LEU A 21 -15.99 4.92 6.43
CA LEU A 21 -16.96 4.65 7.49
C LEU A 21 -17.20 5.90 8.35
N GLY A 22 -16.13 6.58 8.77
CA GLY A 22 -16.22 7.78 9.61
C GLY A 22 -16.97 8.93 8.91
N MET A 23 -16.63 9.21 7.65
CA MET A 23 -17.31 10.23 6.86
C MET A 23 -18.77 9.85 6.55
N ALA A 24 -19.05 8.58 6.26
CA ALA A 24 -20.42 8.11 6.04
C ALA A 24 -21.29 8.29 7.30
N VAL A 25 -20.77 7.91 8.47
CA VAL A 25 -21.46 8.10 9.76
C VAL A 25 -21.70 9.59 10.03
N ALA A 26 -20.68 10.44 9.83
CA ALA A 26 -20.80 11.88 10.01
C ALA A 26 -21.85 12.49 9.07
N ALA A 27 -21.87 12.08 7.80
CA ALA A 27 -22.81 12.61 6.83
C ALA A 27 -24.26 12.12 7.08
N ILE A 28 -24.44 10.86 7.50
CA ILE A 28 -25.74 10.34 7.94
C ILE A 28 -26.23 11.11 9.18
N GLY A 29 -25.35 11.33 10.17
CA GLY A 29 -25.68 12.12 11.36
C GLY A 29 -26.07 13.56 11.01
N ALA A 30 -25.31 14.22 10.13
CA ALA A 30 -25.58 15.58 9.69
C ALA A 30 -26.91 15.69 8.93
N THR A 31 -27.21 14.73 8.03
CA THR A 31 -28.48 14.70 7.29
C THR A 31 -29.66 14.46 8.22
N MET A 32 -29.57 13.53 9.17
CA MET A 32 -30.60 13.29 10.19
C MET A 32 -30.86 14.52 11.07
N LEU A 33 -29.82 15.22 11.51
CA LEU A 33 -29.98 16.44 12.30
C LEU A 33 -30.62 17.56 11.48
N ALA A 34 -30.22 17.72 10.21
CA ALA A 34 -30.76 18.74 9.32
C ALA A 34 -32.25 18.48 9.01
N THR A 35 -32.64 17.23 8.73
CA THR A 35 -34.04 16.87 8.46
C THR A 35 -34.91 17.04 9.71
N SER A 36 -34.42 16.60 10.87
CA SER A 36 -35.12 16.78 12.15
C SER A 36 -35.37 18.26 12.45
N LYS A 37 -34.35 19.12 12.31
CA LYS A 37 -34.48 20.57 12.53
C LYS A 37 -35.47 21.20 11.57
N ARG A 38 -35.40 20.86 10.27
CA ARG A 38 -36.35 21.35 9.25
C ARG A 38 -37.78 20.95 9.57
N GLN A 39 -38.00 19.72 10.05
CA GLN A 39 -39.33 19.25 10.40
C GLN A 39 -39.92 20.02 11.60
N GLN A 40 -39.11 20.23 12.65
CA GLN A 40 -39.54 21.03 13.82
C GLN A 40 -39.90 22.47 13.42
N GLU A 41 -39.09 23.10 12.57
CA GLU A 41 -39.31 24.48 12.11
C GLU A 41 -40.56 24.59 11.23
N PHE A 42 -40.78 23.60 10.35
CA PHE A 42 -42.00 23.50 9.55
C PHE A 42 -43.25 23.34 10.42
N GLU A 43 -43.23 22.47 11.43
CA GLU A 43 -44.36 22.28 12.35
C GLU A 43 -44.69 23.59 13.09
N ARG A 44 -43.68 24.30 13.60
CA ARG A 44 -43.86 25.59 14.27
C ARG A 44 -44.46 26.65 13.33
N GLN A 45 -43.96 26.77 12.10
CA GLN A 45 -44.51 27.69 11.11
C GLN A 45 -45.96 27.35 10.73
N ASN A 46 -46.28 26.06 10.64
CA ASN A 46 -47.64 25.60 10.34
C ASN A 46 -48.61 25.93 11.48
N LEU A 47 -48.20 25.75 12.74
CA LEU A 47 -48.99 26.16 13.91
C LEU A 47 -49.21 27.68 13.94
N ASN A 48 -48.18 28.48 13.68
CA ASN A 48 -48.31 29.94 13.59
C ASN A 48 -49.31 30.37 12.51
N ARG A 49 -49.25 29.76 11.32
CA ARG A 49 -50.20 30.04 10.24
C ARG A 49 -51.64 29.67 10.61
N ILE A 50 -51.83 28.58 11.37
CA ILE A 50 -53.16 28.19 11.86
C ILE A 50 -53.66 29.21 12.89
N ALA A 51 -52.80 29.64 13.81
CA ALA A 51 -53.10 30.68 14.79
C ALA A 51 -53.50 32.01 14.10
N ASP A 52 -52.76 32.45 13.08
CA ASP A 52 -53.07 33.66 12.30
C ASP A 52 -54.47 33.59 11.66
N ARG A 53 -54.83 32.42 11.10
CA ARG A 53 -56.16 32.21 10.49
C ARG A 53 -57.29 32.23 11.51
N LEU A 54 -57.09 31.57 12.66
CA LEU A 54 -58.05 31.58 13.76
C LEU A 54 -58.24 33.01 14.26
N GLN A 55 -57.15 33.74 14.50
CA GLN A 55 -57.19 35.11 14.98
C GLN A 55 -57.88 36.06 14.01
N GLY A 56 -57.55 35.99 12.72
CA GLY A 56 -58.22 36.79 11.70
C GLY A 56 -59.72 36.53 11.66
N TYR A 57 -60.14 35.26 11.76
CA TYR A 57 -61.55 34.89 11.77
C TYR A 57 -62.29 35.35 13.05
N VAL A 58 -61.67 35.15 14.22
CA VAL A 58 -62.25 35.57 15.50
C VAL A 58 -62.37 37.10 15.57
N ASN A 59 -61.36 37.85 15.13
CA ASN A 59 -61.42 39.32 15.06
C ASN A 59 -62.55 39.80 14.14
N LEU A 60 -62.81 39.09 13.03
CA LEU A 60 -63.88 39.42 12.11
C LEU A 60 -65.27 39.19 12.74
N LEU A 61 -65.43 38.12 13.53
CA LEU A 61 -66.66 37.83 14.30
C LEU A 61 -66.88 38.78 15.49
N ASP A 62 -65.80 39.21 16.13
CA ASP A 62 -65.83 40.15 17.27
C ASP A 62 -66.17 41.58 16.79
N GLY A 63 -65.58 42.01 15.65
CA GLY A 63 -65.81 43.34 15.08
C GLY A 63 -67.15 43.54 14.36
N ASN A 64 -67.87 42.47 14.02
CA ASN A 64 -69.14 42.53 13.27
C ASN A 64 -70.25 41.68 13.94
N PRO A 65 -70.80 42.10 15.09
CA PRO A 65 -71.80 41.32 15.82
C PRO A 65 -73.08 41.05 15.02
N GLU A 66 -73.52 42.00 14.18
CA GLU A 66 -74.73 41.87 13.35
C GLU A 66 -74.61 40.79 12.25
N LEU A 67 -73.39 40.51 11.79
CA LEU A 67 -73.11 39.52 10.73
C LEU A 67 -72.64 38.17 11.28
N ARG A 68 -72.52 38.03 12.60
CA ARG A 68 -71.90 36.87 13.26
C ARG A 68 -72.56 35.55 12.88
N GLU A 69 -73.88 35.47 12.92
CA GLU A 69 -74.60 34.23 12.57
C GLU A 69 -74.40 33.85 11.10
N ARG A 70 -74.39 34.84 10.19
CA ARG A 70 -74.14 34.60 8.76
C ARG A 70 -72.71 34.15 8.50
N LEU A 71 -71.74 34.75 9.18
CA LEU A 71 -70.33 34.40 9.07
C LEU A 71 -70.06 32.99 9.62
N LEU A 72 -70.67 32.63 10.76
CA LEU A 72 -70.59 31.27 11.32
C LEU A 72 -71.21 30.20 10.42
N ALA A 73 -72.29 30.55 9.69
CA ALA A 73 -72.94 29.64 8.74
C ALA A 73 -72.10 29.39 7.47
N ILE A 74 -71.39 30.42 6.98
CA ILE A 74 -70.51 30.32 5.81
C ILE A 74 -69.18 29.63 6.17
N GLY A 75 -68.64 29.96 7.36
CA GLY A 75 -67.31 29.56 7.79
C GLY A 75 -66.20 30.38 7.14
N GLY A 76 -65.00 30.28 7.71
CA GLY A 76 -63.77 30.89 7.20
C GLY A 76 -62.82 29.87 6.56
N PRO A 77 -61.71 30.33 5.94
CA PRO A 77 -60.67 29.47 5.41
C PRO A 77 -60.05 28.64 6.54
N SER A 78 -60.30 27.33 6.54
CA SER A 78 -59.86 26.39 7.56
C SER A 78 -60.47 26.57 8.98
N VAL A 79 -61.52 27.38 9.14
CA VAL A 79 -62.18 27.66 10.43
C VAL A 79 -63.69 27.55 10.25
N ARG A 80 -64.39 26.75 11.05
CA ARG A 80 -65.86 26.56 10.94
C ARG A 80 -66.51 26.49 12.31
N ALA A 81 -67.83 26.54 12.39
CA ALA A 81 -68.54 26.22 13.63
C ALA A 81 -68.42 24.72 13.97
N LEU A 82 -68.19 24.41 15.24
CA LEU A 82 -68.09 23.02 15.71
C LEU A 82 -69.47 22.36 15.74
N GLN A 83 -69.58 21.15 15.18
CA GLN A 83 -70.86 20.42 15.20
C GLN A 83 -71.28 20.02 16.63
N PRO A 84 -72.57 20.14 16.98
CA PRO A 84 -73.07 19.70 18.28
C PRO A 84 -72.86 18.18 18.46
N GLY A 85 -72.27 17.79 19.60
CA GLY A 85 -71.93 16.39 19.90
C GLY A 85 -70.53 15.94 19.46
N ALA A 86 -69.67 16.85 18.99
CA ALA A 86 -68.28 16.54 18.70
C ALA A 86 -67.54 16.02 19.95
N ARG A 87 -66.85 14.88 19.82
CA ARG A 87 -66.01 14.34 20.90
C ARG A 87 -64.71 15.12 20.99
N LEU A 88 -64.43 15.69 22.16
CA LEU A 88 -63.16 16.32 22.48
C LEU A 88 -62.17 15.24 22.93
N GLY A 89 -61.01 15.21 22.29
CA GLY A 89 -59.90 14.34 22.65
C GLY A 89 -58.88 15.08 23.52
N ARG A 90 -57.61 14.67 23.41
CA ARG A 90 -56.49 15.29 24.14
C ARG A 90 -56.37 16.78 23.83
N ALA A 91 -55.94 17.58 24.80
CA ALA A 91 -55.63 18.99 24.59
C ALA A 91 -54.43 19.15 23.64
N ASP A 92 -54.44 20.17 22.78
CA ASP A 92 -53.31 20.53 21.91
C ASP A 92 -52.50 21.66 22.56
N THR A 93 -51.60 21.30 23.48
CA THR A 93 -50.77 22.26 24.21
C THR A 93 -49.87 23.08 23.30
N ALA A 94 -49.42 22.52 22.17
CA ALA A 94 -48.53 23.21 21.25
C ALA A 94 -49.25 24.36 20.50
N LEU A 95 -50.53 24.19 20.14
CA LEU A 95 -51.30 25.30 19.56
C LEU A 95 -51.72 26.30 20.63
N MET A 96 -52.07 25.85 21.84
CA MET A 96 -52.42 26.77 22.94
C MET A 96 -51.24 27.69 23.29
N GLU A 97 -50.02 27.17 23.40
CA GLU A 97 -48.81 27.97 23.66
C GLU A 97 -48.57 29.03 22.57
N VAL A 98 -48.83 28.71 21.30
CA VAL A 98 -48.74 29.68 20.19
C VAL A 98 -49.85 30.74 20.27
N LEU A 99 -51.04 30.38 20.74
CA LEU A 99 -52.17 31.30 20.87
C LEU A 99 -52.05 32.24 22.07
N GLU A 100 -51.42 31.81 23.17
CA GLU A 100 -51.16 32.63 24.36
C GLU A 100 -50.39 33.91 24.02
N ASP A 101 -49.47 33.85 23.04
CA ASP A 101 -48.67 34.99 22.57
C ASP A 101 -49.43 35.91 21.60
N ARG A 102 -50.72 35.63 21.30
CA ARG A 102 -51.54 36.42 20.36
C ARG A 102 -52.47 37.39 21.08
N PRO A 103 -52.65 38.63 20.57
CA PRO A 103 -53.59 39.57 21.17
C PRO A 103 -55.05 39.20 20.91
N GLY A 104 -55.93 39.61 21.83
CA GLY A 104 -57.38 39.46 21.70
C GLY A 104 -57.95 38.20 22.37
N PRO A 105 -59.22 37.87 22.10
CA PRO A 105 -59.93 36.77 22.76
C PRO A 105 -59.32 35.38 22.53
N VAL A 106 -58.47 35.24 21.50
CA VAL A 106 -57.84 33.98 21.11
C VAL A 106 -56.75 33.52 22.10
N SER A 107 -56.16 34.42 22.90
CA SER A 107 -55.13 34.07 23.90
C SER A 107 -55.61 33.14 24.99
N ARG A 108 -56.93 33.15 25.25
CA ARG A 108 -57.59 32.31 26.26
C ARG A 108 -58.34 31.13 25.64
N ALA A 109 -58.04 30.80 24.38
CA ALA A 109 -58.73 29.72 23.69
C ALA A 109 -58.26 28.34 24.17
N HIS A 110 -59.22 27.44 24.43
CA HIS A 110 -58.93 26.05 24.77
C HIS A 110 -59.01 25.19 23.52
N VAL A 111 -57.92 24.48 23.20
CA VAL A 111 -57.81 23.69 21.97
C VAL A 111 -57.73 22.19 22.29
N HIS A 112 -58.62 21.40 21.68
CA HIS A 112 -58.63 19.95 21.79
C HIS A 112 -58.57 19.30 20.41
N PHE A 113 -57.86 18.18 20.28
CA PHE A 113 -57.99 17.35 19.08
C PHE A 113 -59.38 16.75 19.02
N THR A 114 -60.01 16.72 17.83
CA THR A 114 -61.29 16.04 17.62
C THR A 114 -61.22 15.17 16.37
N SER A 115 -62.24 14.33 16.17
CA SER A 115 -62.31 13.46 15.01
C SER A 115 -62.35 14.29 13.72
N PHE A 116 -61.68 13.84 12.67
CA PHE A 116 -61.70 14.51 11.36
C PHE A 116 -63.13 14.77 10.85
N ARG A 117 -64.06 13.85 11.14
CA ARG A 117 -65.49 13.97 10.80
C ARG A 117 -66.19 15.15 11.50
N SER A 118 -65.64 15.67 12.59
CA SER A 118 -66.18 16.84 13.30
C SER A 118 -65.85 18.16 12.59
N CYS A 119 -64.79 18.21 11.75
CA CYS A 119 -64.41 19.40 10.97
C CYS A 119 -65.05 19.48 9.59
N ILE A 120 -65.57 18.36 9.06
CA ILE A 120 -66.23 18.33 7.76
C ILE A 120 -67.75 18.40 8.00
N PRO A 121 -68.51 19.21 7.26
CA PRO A 121 -69.97 19.04 7.20
C PRO A 121 -70.30 17.58 6.85
N LYS A 122 -71.45 17.06 7.32
CA LYS A 122 -71.85 15.68 7.00
C LYS A 122 -71.83 15.52 5.47
N LEU A 123 -70.92 14.69 4.97
CA LEU A 123 -70.71 14.44 3.54
C LEU A 123 -72.00 14.03 2.80
N GLN A 124 -72.98 13.54 3.56
CA GLN A 124 -74.33 13.14 3.17
C GLN A 124 -75.18 14.30 2.62
N ASP A 125 -74.87 15.54 3.00
CA ASP A 125 -75.62 16.74 2.60
C ASP A 125 -75.01 17.43 1.36
N LEU A 126 -73.82 17.01 0.93
CA LEU A 126 -73.08 17.59 -0.21
C LEU A 126 -72.97 16.64 -1.41
N LEU A 127 -73.35 15.37 -1.27
CA LEU A 127 -73.41 14.41 -2.37
C LEU A 127 -74.83 13.90 -2.58
N PRO A 128 -75.28 13.71 -3.82
CA PRO A 128 -76.53 13.00 -4.10
C PRO A 128 -76.48 11.59 -3.48
N PRO A 129 -77.61 11.06 -2.99
CA PRO A 129 -77.65 9.71 -2.42
C PRO A 129 -77.13 8.70 -3.45
N PRO A 130 -76.27 7.75 -3.04
CA PRO A 130 -75.74 6.77 -3.97
C PRO A 130 -76.89 5.92 -4.55
N PRO A 131 -76.87 5.58 -5.85
CA PRO A 131 -77.88 4.71 -6.43
C PRO A 131 -77.93 3.37 -5.68
N PRO A 132 -79.12 2.78 -5.47
CA PRO A 132 -79.27 1.55 -4.73
C PRO A 132 -78.49 0.42 -5.44
N GLY A 133 -77.49 -0.13 -4.74
CA GLY A 133 -76.73 -1.29 -5.22
C GLY A 133 -75.21 -1.19 -5.10
N HIS A 134 -74.63 -0.01 -4.90
CA HIS A 134 -73.17 0.13 -4.76
C HIS A 134 -72.78 0.48 -3.32
N ARG A 135 -72.55 -0.56 -2.50
CA ARG A 135 -71.90 -0.42 -1.19
C ARG A 135 -70.49 -0.99 -1.23
N ARG A 136 -69.51 -0.10 -1.44
CA ARG A 136 -68.23 -0.02 -0.71
C ARG A 136 -67.42 1.15 -1.29
N PRO A 137 -67.06 2.18 -0.50
CA PRO A 137 -66.02 3.11 -0.94
C PRO A 137 -64.68 2.34 -1.03
N PRO A 138 -63.72 2.78 -1.86
CA PRO A 138 -62.41 2.13 -1.93
C PRO A 138 -61.77 2.19 -0.55
N ARG A 139 -61.47 1.03 0.05
CA ARG A 139 -60.50 0.93 1.14
C ARG A 139 -59.11 0.95 0.52
N GLU A 140 -58.77 2.06 -0.11
CA GLU A 140 -57.38 2.36 -0.42
C GLU A 140 -56.82 3.05 0.82
N ARG A 141 -56.42 2.26 1.81
CA ARG A 141 -55.51 2.75 2.85
C ARG A 141 -54.15 2.86 2.19
N ASP A 142 -53.91 3.97 1.50
CA ASP A 142 -52.55 4.37 1.20
C ASP A 142 -51.83 4.56 2.55
N PRO A 143 -50.80 3.76 2.87
CA PRO A 143 -50.05 3.91 4.13
C PRO A 143 -49.40 5.29 4.26
N ALA A 144 -49.31 6.09 3.19
CA ALA A 144 -48.85 7.47 3.22
C ALA A 144 -49.96 8.49 3.55
N PHE A 145 -51.25 8.12 3.53
CA PHE A 145 -52.36 9.06 3.80
C PHE A 145 -52.61 9.21 5.30
N ILE A 146 -52.04 10.25 5.89
CA ILE A 146 -52.35 10.69 7.26
C ILE A 146 -53.61 11.56 7.20
N PRO A 147 -54.71 11.20 7.89
CA PRO A 147 -55.94 11.99 7.86
C PRO A 147 -55.67 13.40 8.41
N PRO A 148 -56.33 14.45 7.86
CA PRO A 148 -56.14 15.82 8.31
C PRO A 148 -56.41 15.94 9.81
N LYS A 149 -55.53 16.62 10.56
CA LYS A 149 -55.74 16.84 11.99
C LYS A 149 -56.84 17.90 12.15
N CYS A 150 -57.88 17.56 12.89
CA CYS A 150 -59.00 18.44 13.22
C CYS A 150 -58.90 18.85 14.69
N ARG A 151 -59.09 20.14 14.97
CA ARG A 151 -59.06 20.70 16.32
C ARG A 151 -60.36 21.41 16.65
N ALA A 152 -60.92 21.14 17.80
CA ALA A 152 -61.99 21.92 18.40
C ALA A 152 -61.37 23.05 19.23
N VAL A 153 -61.88 24.26 19.06
CA VAL A 153 -61.41 25.47 19.74
C VAL A 153 -62.60 26.10 20.45
N ASP A 154 -62.50 26.22 21.76
CA ASP A 154 -63.45 26.99 22.55
C ASP A 154 -62.84 28.36 22.84
N VAL A 155 -63.47 29.44 22.36
CA VAL A 155 -62.99 30.82 22.49
C VAL A 155 -64.10 31.72 23.02
N THR A 156 -63.78 32.56 24.00
CA THR A 156 -64.72 33.55 24.56
C THR A 156 -64.42 34.92 23.97
N LEU A 157 -65.37 35.48 23.22
CA LEU A 157 -65.28 36.81 22.62
C LEU A 157 -65.25 37.93 23.68
N ASN A 158 -64.95 39.17 23.25
CA ASN A 158 -64.88 40.32 24.17
C ASN A 158 -66.25 40.68 24.76
N ASP A 159 -67.33 40.35 24.06
CA ASP A 159 -68.70 40.50 24.54
C ASP A 159 -69.18 39.38 25.49
N GLY A 160 -68.30 38.43 25.84
CA GLY A 160 -68.61 37.29 26.71
C GLY A 160 -69.25 36.10 26.01
N THR A 161 -69.47 36.14 24.69
CA THR A 161 -70.04 35.03 23.94
C THR A 161 -69.03 33.89 23.81
N LEU A 162 -69.42 32.69 24.25
CA LEU A 162 -68.62 31.47 24.04
C LEU A 162 -68.88 30.90 22.65
N LEU A 163 -67.83 30.82 21.83
CA LEU A 163 -67.86 30.21 20.50
C LEU A 163 -67.10 28.89 20.48
N LYS A 164 -67.72 27.88 19.87
CA LYS A 164 -67.10 26.59 19.59
C LYS A 164 -66.78 26.49 18.11
N LEU A 165 -65.49 26.49 17.78
CA LEU A 165 -64.98 26.48 16.42
C LEU A 165 -64.27 25.16 16.13
N ALA A 166 -64.21 24.78 14.85
CA ALA A 166 -63.48 23.65 14.32
C ALA A 166 -62.41 24.16 13.35
N LEU A 167 -61.17 23.75 13.56
CA LEU A 167 -60.02 24.06 12.71
C LEU A 167 -59.58 22.81 11.95
N ASP A 168 -59.67 22.84 10.62
CA ASP A 168 -59.08 21.82 9.75
C ASP A 168 -57.68 22.23 9.32
N SER A 169 -56.70 21.38 9.61
CA SER A 169 -55.34 21.53 9.09
C SER A 169 -55.12 20.56 7.93
N PRO A 170 -54.66 21.02 6.74
CA PRO A 170 -54.46 20.14 5.60
C PRO A 170 -53.47 19.02 5.93
N ALA A 171 -53.67 17.85 5.34
CA ALA A 171 -52.73 16.75 5.48
C ALA A 171 -51.37 17.17 4.91
N VAL A 172 -50.38 17.30 5.78
CA VAL A 172 -48.99 17.52 5.37
C VAL A 172 -48.37 16.16 5.14
N ALA A 173 -47.95 15.88 3.90
CA ALA A 173 -47.14 14.71 3.60
C ALA A 173 -45.85 14.77 4.44
N HIS A 174 -45.77 13.91 5.45
CA HIS A 174 -44.54 13.72 6.19
C HIS A 174 -43.64 12.84 5.34
N ASN A 175 -42.75 13.46 4.58
CA ASN A 175 -41.63 12.74 4.01
C ASN A 175 -40.81 12.21 5.20
N GLY A 176 -40.68 10.88 5.32
CA GLY A 176 -40.00 10.27 6.46
C GLY A 176 -38.60 10.83 6.68
N ILE A 177 -38.04 10.67 7.88
CA ILE A 177 -36.71 11.19 8.28
C ILE A 177 -35.58 10.76 7.28
N LEU A 178 -35.82 9.68 6.52
CA LEU A 178 -34.94 9.11 5.50
C LEU A 178 -35.38 9.36 4.05
N ALA A 179 -36.34 10.24 3.79
CA ALA A 179 -36.75 10.65 2.45
C ALA A 179 -35.71 11.61 1.83
N VAL A 180 -34.45 11.20 1.87
CA VAL A 180 -33.35 11.83 1.15
C VAL A 180 -33.33 11.24 -0.25
N ASP A 181 -33.13 12.06 -1.26
CA ASP A 181 -33.06 11.60 -2.65
C ASP A 181 -31.98 10.49 -2.78
N PRO A 182 -32.30 9.29 -3.27
CA PRO A 182 -31.31 8.22 -3.45
C PRO A 182 -30.13 8.65 -4.33
N TRP A 183 -30.33 9.58 -5.27
CA TRP A 183 -29.25 10.15 -6.07
C TRP A 183 -28.29 11.00 -5.23
N PHE A 184 -28.81 11.75 -4.27
CA PHE A 184 -27.98 12.51 -3.34
C PHE A 184 -27.13 11.57 -2.46
N LEU A 185 -27.72 10.51 -1.92
CA LEU A 185 -26.99 9.54 -1.09
C LEU A 185 -25.90 8.79 -1.86
N THR A 186 -26.19 8.38 -3.09
CA THR A 186 -25.20 7.68 -3.94
C THR A 186 -24.04 8.60 -4.30
N LEU A 187 -24.31 9.85 -4.70
CA LEU A 187 -23.26 10.85 -4.98
C LEU A 187 -22.42 11.17 -3.73
N LEU A 188 -23.06 11.28 -2.57
CA LEU A 188 -22.37 11.53 -1.30
C LEU A 188 -21.42 10.38 -0.94
N VAL A 189 -21.89 9.14 -1.02
CA VAL A 189 -21.06 7.95 -0.76
C VAL A 189 -19.92 7.86 -1.76
N LEU A 190 -20.18 8.14 -3.04
CA LEU A 190 -19.15 8.14 -4.08
C LEU A 190 -18.09 9.21 -3.81
N ALA A 191 -18.49 10.44 -3.48
CA ALA A 191 -17.58 11.53 -3.15
C ALA A 191 -16.71 11.19 -1.93
N ILE A 192 -17.31 10.63 -0.89
CA ILE A 192 -16.60 10.15 0.31
C ILE A 192 -15.60 9.05 -0.06
N ALA A 193 -15.99 8.09 -0.91
CA ALA A 193 -15.09 7.04 -1.38
C ALA A 193 -13.91 7.60 -2.17
N VAL A 194 -14.16 8.49 -3.13
CA VAL A 194 -13.09 9.12 -3.92
C VAL A 194 -12.11 9.87 -3.01
N LEU A 195 -12.63 10.68 -2.07
CA LEU A 195 -11.80 11.42 -1.13
C LEU A 195 -10.99 10.50 -0.20
N ALA A 196 -11.63 9.48 0.38
CA ALA A 196 -10.97 8.50 1.24
C ALA A 196 -9.85 7.75 0.48
N TYR A 197 -10.06 7.44 -0.80
CA TYR A 197 -9.07 6.75 -1.62
C TYR A 197 -7.86 7.65 -1.88
N ILE A 198 -8.10 8.92 -2.23
CA ILE A 198 -7.03 9.91 -2.45
C ILE A 198 -6.18 10.06 -1.18
N VAL A 199 -6.82 10.27 -0.03
CA VAL A 199 -6.11 10.44 1.25
C VAL A 199 -5.31 9.18 1.61
N ALA A 200 -5.90 8.00 1.46
CA ALA A 200 -5.21 6.74 1.74
C ALA A 200 -4.01 6.50 0.82
N ARG A 201 -4.14 6.82 -0.48
CA ARG A 201 -3.05 6.73 -1.46
C ARG A 201 -1.94 7.71 -1.12
N MET A 202 -2.28 8.97 -0.82
CA MET A 202 -1.32 10.01 -0.44
C MET A 202 -0.54 9.67 0.84
N ALA A 203 -1.20 9.08 1.84
CA ALA A 203 -0.56 8.71 3.10
C ALA A 203 0.36 7.48 2.97
N SER A 204 0.01 6.51 2.10
CA SER A 204 0.72 5.24 2.04
C SER A 204 1.78 5.15 0.95
N ALA A 205 1.65 5.89 -0.15
CA ALA A 205 2.61 5.84 -1.26
C ALA A 205 4.05 6.16 -0.81
N PRO A 206 4.31 7.20 0.01
CA PRO A 206 5.68 7.49 0.46
C PRO A 206 6.27 6.39 1.34
N LEU A 207 5.44 5.70 2.13
CA LEU A 207 5.88 4.57 2.96
C LEU A 207 6.25 3.35 2.10
N GLN A 208 5.54 3.12 1.00
CA GLN A 208 5.87 2.07 0.04
C GLN A 208 7.18 2.37 -0.69
N GLU A 209 7.40 3.63 -1.08
CA GLU A 209 8.67 4.07 -1.68
C GLU A 209 9.85 3.91 -0.71
N LEU A 210 9.68 4.30 0.56
CA LEU A 210 10.70 4.08 1.60
C LEU A 210 10.99 2.60 1.84
N ALA A 211 9.96 1.74 1.84
CA ALA A 211 10.13 0.31 2.05
C ALA A 211 10.89 -0.34 0.88
N ALA A 212 10.48 -0.05 -0.36
CA ALA A 212 11.18 -0.52 -1.56
C ALA A 212 12.64 -0.04 -1.58
N ALA A 213 12.87 1.24 -1.29
CA ALA A 213 14.20 1.82 -1.18
C ALA A 213 15.08 1.16 -0.12
N ALA A 214 14.50 0.65 0.97
CA ALA A 214 15.22 -0.05 2.03
C ALA A 214 15.55 -1.50 1.65
N GLU A 215 14.65 -2.19 0.94
CA GLU A 215 14.91 -3.51 0.36
C GLU A 215 16.04 -3.41 -0.69
N ASP A 216 15.92 -2.47 -1.62
CA ASP A 216 16.90 -2.26 -2.70
C ASP A 216 18.25 -1.77 -2.17
N LEU A 217 18.32 -1.10 -1.02
CA LEU A 217 19.58 -0.66 -0.41
C LEU A 217 20.50 -1.85 -0.05
N GLY A 218 19.91 -3.02 0.24
CA GLY A 218 20.68 -4.24 0.48
C GLY A 218 21.40 -4.74 -0.78
N ASP A 219 20.80 -4.53 -1.94
CA ASP A 219 21.31 -5.02 -3.23
C ASP A 219 22.22 -3.98 -3.93
N ASP A 220 21.86 -2.69 -3.86
CA ASP A 220 22.61 -1.59 -4.45
C ASP A 220 22.74 -0.39 -3.51
N LEU A 221 23.93 -0.28 -2.90
CA LEU A 221 24.28 0.84 -2.04
C LEU A 221 24.56 2.14 -2.80
N GLN A 222 24.88 2.10 -4.10
CA GLN A 222 25.24 3.26 -4.92
C GLN A 222 24.03 3.93 -5.59
N ARG A 223 22.82 3.39 -5.37
CA ARG A 223 21.57 3.96 -5.89
C ARG A 223 21.38 5.43 -5.55
N ASP A 224 20.61 6.12 -6.39
CA ASP A 224 20.28 7.52 -6.17
C ASP A 224 19.53 7.74 -4.83
N PRO A 225 19.87 8.81 -4.08
CA PRO A 225 19.17 9.17 -2.86
C PRO A 225 17.67 9.40 -3.08
N LEU A 226 16.86 9.15 -2.05
CA LEU A 226 15.42 9.42 -2.11
C LEU A 226 15.14 10.92 -2.33
N PRO A 227 14.17 11.27 -3.20
CA PRO A 227 13.81 12.66 -3.44
C PRO A 227 13.13 13.26 -2.20
N LEU A 228 13.52 14.49 -1.85
CA LEU A 228 12.92 15.24 -0.74
C LEU A 228 11.60 15.91 -1.17
N ARG A 229 10.56 15.10 -1.42
CA ARG A 229 9.23 15.56 -1.84
C ARG A 229 8.15 15.15 -0.84
N GLY A 230 7.02 15.86 -0.88
CA GLY A 230 5.86 15.55 -0.05
C GLY A 230 5.84 16.30 1.29
N PRO A 231 5.05 15.82 2.27
CA PRO A 231 4.94 16.42 3.61
C PRO A 231 6.27 16.48 4.36
N ARG A 232 6.37 17.36 5.36
CA ARG A 232 7.60 17.55 6.15
C ARG A 232 8.06 16.26 6.84
N GLU A 233 7.12 15.43 7.26
CA GLU A 233 7.36 14.14 7.90
C GLU A 233 8.04 13.16 6.92
N VAL A 234 7.58 13.14 5.67
CA VAL A 234 8.15 12.32 4.60
C VAL A 234 9.54 12.82 4.22
N GLN A 235 9.70 14.14 4.06
CA GLN A 235 11.00 14.74 3.76
C GLN A 235 12.03 14.41 4.85
N ARG A 236 11.69 14.53 6.13
CA ARG A 236 12.58 14.15 7.24
C ARG A 236 12.95 12.67 7.24
N ALA A 237 12.00 11.79 6.92
CA ALA A 237 12.29 10.36 6.81
C ALA A 237 13.24 10.06 5.65
N ALA A 238 13.03 10.70 4.49
CA ALA A 238 13.92 10.60 3.34
C ALA A 238 15.33 11.17 3.64
N GLU A 239 15.43 12.32 4.32
CA GLU A 239 16.70 12.89 4.78
C GLU A 239 17.45 11.93 5.70
N ALA A 240 16.77 11.35 6.70
CA ALA A 240 17.37 10.39 7.62
C ALA A 240 17.84 9.12 6.90
N PHE A 241 17.05 8.61 5.95
CA PHE A 241 17.41 7.48 5.12
C PHE A 241 18.65 7.77 4.27
N ASN A 242 18.67 8.91 3.56
CA ASN A 242 19.80 9.32 2.73
C ASN A 242 21.07 9.53 3.56
N ALA A 243 20.94 10.10 4.77
CA ALA A 243 22.07 10.25 5.70
C ALA A 243 22.61 8.88 6.16
N MET A 244 21.75 7.90 6.40
CA MET A 244 22.15 6.52 6.72
C MET A 244 22.89 5.87 5.54
N GLN A 245 22.36 5.98 4.32
CA GLN A 245 23.01 5.49 3.10
C GLN A 245 24.43 6.06 2.95
N HIS A 246 24.58 7.39 3.06
CA HIS A 246 25.89 8.03 2.97
C HIS A 246 26.87 7.59 4.06
N ARG A 247 26.40 7.39 5.30
CA ARG A 247 27.25 6.86 6.37
C ARG A 247 27.75 5.46 6.05
N LEU A 248 26.88 4.60 5.52
CA LEU A 248 27.24 3.23 5.15
C LEU A 248 28.24 3.20 3.98
N GLN A 249 27.99 3.99 2.93
CA GLN A 249 28.93 4.16 1.81
C GLN A 249 30.31 4.60 2.30
N ARG A 250 30.36 5.60 3.20
CA ARG A 250 31.62 6.08 3.76
C ARG A 250 32.34 5.01 4.59
N HIS A 251 31.63 4.26 5.43
CA HIS A 251 32.24 3.20 6.22
C HIS A 251 32.81 2.06 5.37
N LEU A 252 32.14 1.72 4.26
CA LEU A 252 32.68 0.75 3.31
C LEU A 252 33.93 1.30 2.61
N ALA A 253 33.88 2.56 2.13
CA ALA A 253 35.04 3.20 1.50
C ALA A 253 36.25 3.30 2.45
N GLU A 254 36.04 3.67 3.71
CA GLU A 254 37.07 3.70 4.75
C GLU A 254 37.69 2.31 4.97
N ARG A 255 36.87 1.25 5.03
CA ARG A 255 37.34 -0.12 5.21
C ARG A 255 38.14 -0.63 4.02
N THR A 256 37.68 -0.35 2.80
CA THR A 256 38.42 -0.69 1.57
C THR A 256 39.74 0.07 1.48
N GLN A 257 39.76 1.35 1.85
CA GLN A 257 40.99 2.16 1.91
C GLN A 257 41.97 1.64 2.96
N MET A 258 41.47 1.24 4.14
CA MET A 258 42.29 0.64 5.19
C MET A 258 42.93 -0.67 4.72
N LEU A 259 42.17 -1.56 4.07
CA LEU A 259 42.70 -2.80 3.49
C LEU A 259 43.78 -2.50 2.43
N ALA A 260 43.59 -1.48 1.60
CA ALA A 260 44.59 -1.06 0.62
C ALA A 260 45.88 -0.54 1.28
N ALA A 261 45.76 0.27 2.34
CA ALA A 261 46.91 0.77 3.10
C ALA A 261 47.69 -0.37 3.77
N ILE A 262 47.00 -1.32 4.41
CA ILE A 262 47.61 -2.51 5.02
C ILE A 262 48.36 -3.32 3.95
N THR A 263 47.81 -3.45 2.75
CA THR A 263 48.48 -4.14 1.62
C THR A 263 49.84 -3.51 1.31
N HIS A 264 49.85 -2.20 1.14
CA HIS A 264 51.05 -1.44 0.81
C HIS A 264 52.10 -1.53 1.93
N ASP A 265 51.65 -1.42 3.18
CA ASP A 265 52.51 -1.45 4.35
C ASP A 265 53.09 -2.84 4.63
N LEU A 266 52.42 -3.92 4.21
CA LEU A 266 52.96 -5.29 4.25
C LEU A 266 53.94 -5.57 3.09
N GLN A 267 53.73 -5.01 1.90
CA GLN A 267 54.66 -5.20 0.78
C GLN A 267 56.07 -4.65 1.09
N THR A 268 56.15 -3.48 1.72
CA THR A 268 57.43 -2.81 2.02
C THR A 268 58.39 -3.64 2.90
N PRO A 269 57.98 -4.22 4.06
CA PRO A 269 58.83 -5.09 4.86
C PRO A 269 59.12 -6.43 4.18
N LEU A 270 58.17 -6.99 3.41
CA LEU A 270 58.40 -8.23 2.66
C LEU A 270 59.47 -8.05 1.58
N THR A 271 59.44 -6.95 0.81
CA THR A 271 60.50 -6.62 -0.16
C THR A 271 61.85 -6.42 0.52
N ARG A 272 61.88 -5.74 1.68
CA ARG A 272 63.11 -5.60 2.49
C ARG A 272 63.64 -6.94 3.00
N LEU A 273 62.75 -7.84 3.42
CA LEU A 273 63.14 -9.19 3.84
C LEU A 273 63.75 -9.96 2.68
N ARG A 274 63.15 -9.87 1.47
CA ARG A 274 63.67 -10.50 0.25
C ARG A 274 65.12 -10.07 -0.03
N LEU A 275 65.38 -8.76 -0.02
CA LEU A 275 66.73 -8.22 -0.22
C LEU A 275 67.73 -8.67 0.85
N ARG A 276 67.29 -8.91 2.08
CA ARG A 276 68.16 -9.45 3.14
C ARG A 276 68.46 -10.93 2.93
N LEU A 277 67.50 -11.70 2.42
CA LEU A 277 67.67 -13.11 2.10
C LEU A 277 68.66 -13.33 0.95
N GLU A 278 68.76 -12.39 0.00
CA GLU A 278 69.75 -12.45 -1.09
C GLU A 278 71.20 -12.53 -0.58
N ASN A 279 71.48 -11.97 0.61
CA ASN A 279 72.80 -11.96 1.25
C ASN A 279 73.11 -13.23 2.07
N VAL A 280 72.22 -14.22 2.08
CA VAL A 280 72.49 -15.51 2.74
C VAL A 280 73.50 -16.30 1.92
N SER A 281 74.60 -16.69 2.56
CA SER A 281 75.74 -17.35 1.90
C SER A 281 75.50 -18.82 1.54
N ASP A 282 74.57 -19.50 2.22
CA ASP A 282 74.12 -20.85 1.88
C ASP A 282 73.02 -20.77 0.81
N GLU A 283 73.35 -21.16 -0.42
CA GLU A 283 72.46 -21.13 -1.58
C GLU A 283 71.18 -21.93 -1.36
N ALA A 284 71.30 -23.15 -0.81
CA ALA A 284 70.16 -24.02 -0.60
C ALA A 284 69.23 -23.48 0.49
N LEU A 285 69.78 -22.82 1.52
CA LEU A 285 69.00 -22.13 2.54
C LEU A 285 68.34 -20.86 1.98
N ARG A 286 69.07 -20.09 1.16
CA ARG A 286 68.57 -18.87 0.50
C ARG A 286 67.34 -19.15 -0.35
N GLU A 287 67.43 -20.11 -1.27
CA GLU A 287 66.31 -20.49 -2.13
C GLU A 287 65.07 -20.91 -1.33
N ARG A 288 65.27 -21.71 -0.27
CA ARG A 288 64.17 -22.13 0.62
C ARG A 288 63.50 -20.95 1.33
N LEU A 289 64.28 -19.99 1.83
CA LEU A 289 63.76 -18.81 2.52
C LEU A 289 63.08 -17.83 1.56
N ILE A 290 63.60 -17.65 0.35
CA ILE A 290 62.96 -16.84 -0.70
C ILE A 290 61.62 -17.47 -1.11
N GLY A 291 61.57 -18.81 -1.24
CA GLY A 291 60.33 -19.55 -1.48
C GLY A 291 59.29 -19.35 -0.37
N ASP A 292 59.68 -19.47 0.90
CA ASP A 292 58.78 -19.22 2.04
C ASP A 292 58.26 -17.78 2.05
N LEU A 293 59.11 -16.80 1.74
CA LEU A 293 58.73 -15.40 1.65
C LEU A 293 57.74 -15.15 0.50
N ALA A 294 57.96 -15.77 -0.66
CA ALA A 294 57.04 -15.69 -1.79
C ALA A 294 55.67 -16.30 -1.44
N ALA A 295 55.64 -17.44 -0.74
CA ALA A 295 54.40 -18.03 -0.25
C ALA A 295 53.65 -17.13 0.74
N MET A 296 54.37 -16.48 1.67
CA MET A 296 53.77 -15.48 2.58
C MET A 296 53.23 -14.27 1.83
N GLN A 297 53.93 -13.78 0.80
CA GLN A 297 53.46 -12.70 -0.06
C GLN A 297 52.18 -13.08 -0.81
N ALA A 298 52.08 -14.32 -1.30
CA ALA A 298 50.88 -14.84 -1.95
C ALA A 298 49.69 -14.90 -0.96
N LEU A 299 49.88 -15.50 0.22
CA LEU A 299 48.88 -15.56 1.30
C LEU A 299 48.32 -14.19 1.67
N VAL A 300 49.19 -13.20 1.85
CA VAL A 300 48.79 -11.83 2.18
C VAL A 300 47.97 -11.21 1.05
N ARG A 301 48.43 -11.33 -0.20
CA ARG A 301 47.72 -10.81 -1.37
C ARG A 301 46.34 -11.46 -1.54
N GLU A 302 46.27 -12.79 -1.48
CA GLU A 302 45.02 -13.53 -1.61
C GLU A 302 44.03 -13.21 -0.48
N GLY A 303 44.50 -13.10 0.77
CA GLY A 303 43.63 -12.74 1.91
C GLY A 303 43.08 -11.30 1.80
N LEU A 304 43.89 -10.38 1.30
CA LEU A 304 43.47 -8.99 1.04
C LEU A 304 42.53 -8.89 -0.16
N GLU A 305 42.75 -9.70 -1.20
CA GLU A 305 41.83 -9.79 -2.34
C GLU A 305 40.49 -10.43 -1.95
N LEU A 306 40.48 -11.44 -1.06
CA LEU A 306 39.25 -11.96 -0.47
C LEU A 306 38.49 -10.86 0.27
N ALA A 307 39.17 -10.09 1.11
CA ALA A 307 38.55 -8.98 1.84
C ALA A 307 37.98 -7.89 0.90
N ARG A 308 38.69 -7.56 -0.19
CA ARG A 308 38.22 -6.62 -1.23
C ARG A 308 37.05 -7.17 -2.05
N SER A 309 37.05 -8.46 -2.37
CA SER A 309 36.01 -9.10 -3.19
C SER A 309 34.63 -9.08 -2.50
N ALA A 310 34.62 -9.25 -1.16
CA ALA A 310 33.43 -9.08 -0.34
C ALA A 310 32.86 -7.66 -0.43
N GLU A 311 33.73 -6.65 -0.49
CA GLU A 311 33.36 -5.22 -0.45
C GLU A 311 33.18 -4.56 -1.84
N SER A 312 33.58 -5.23 -2.94
CA SER A 312 33.53 -4.65 -4.29
C SER A 312 32.10 -4.25 -4.69
N ALA A 313 31.95 -2.96 -5.02
CA ALA A 313 30.75 -2.30 -5.53
C ALA A 313 30.84 -2.09 -7.06
N GLU A 314 31.43 -3.06 -7.76
CA GLU A 314 31.45 -3.09 -9.22
C GLU A 314 30.02 -3.14 -9.77
N GLN A 315 29.73 -2.28 -10.76
CA GLN A 315 28.42 -2.23 -11.42
C GLN A 315 28.26 -3.41 -12.37
N ARG A 316 27.01 -3.89 -12.50
CA ARG A 316 26.67 -4.91 -13.49
C ARG A 316 26.65 -4.31 -14.89
N ALA A 317 27.28 -4.99 -15.83
CA ALA A 317 27.31 -4.66 -17.24
C ALA A 317 26.90 -5.88 -18.07
N ALA A 318 26.43 -5.64 -19.31
CA ALA A 318 26.21 -6.71 -20.26
C ALA A 318 27.56 -7.35 -20.61
N LEU A 319 27.75 -8.59 -20.17
CA LEU A 319 28.97 -9.36 -20.31
C LEU A 319 28.68 -10.58 -21.17
N ASP A 320 29.42 -10.71 -22.27
CA ASP A 320 29.50 -11.95 -23.03
C ASP A 320 30.44 -12.91 -22.30
N LEU A 321 29.89 -14.00 -21.77
CA LEU A 321 30.67 -14.99 -21.03
C LEU A 321 31.66 -15.73 -21.92
N ASP A 322 31.32 -15.97 -23.18
CA ASP A 322 32.17 -16.74 -24.08
C ASP A 322 33.46 -15.95 -24.35
N SER A 323 33.33 -14.66 -24.71
CA SER A 323 34.46 -13.76 -24.92
C SER A 323 35.37 -13.62 -23.70
N LEU A 324 34.79 -13.56 -22.49
CA LEU A 324 35.58 -13.50 -21.25
C LEU A 324 36.37 -14.78 -21.01
N LEU A 325 35.72 -15.93 -21.14
CA LEU A 325 36.34 -17.23 -20.89
C LEU A 325 37.41 -17.54 -21.94
N GLU A 326 37.18 -17.21 -23.20
CA GLU A 326 38.15 -17.33 -24.28
C GLU A 326 39.41 -16.51 -23.98
N SER A 327 39.26 -15.25 -23.59
CA SER A 327 40.40 -14.41 -23.18
C SER A 327 41.19 -14.99 -22.00
N ILE A 328 40.52 -15.52 -20.97
CA ILE A 328 41.21 -16.15 -19.82
C ILE A 328 41.97 -17.40 -20.27
N VAL A 329 41.35 -18.23 -21.10
CA VAL A 329 41.96 -19.45 -21.64
C VAL A 329 43.17 -19.12 -22.50
N GLU A 330 43.07 -18.12 -23.37
CA GLU A 330 44.18 -17.63 -24.21
C GLU A 330 45.35 -17.15 -23.35
N ASP A 331 45.11 -16.26 -22.38
CA ASP A 331 46.14 -15.77 -21.46
C ASP A 331 46.85 -16.92 -20.72
N THR A 332 46.09 -17.92 -20.29
CA THR A 332 46.64 -19.08 -19.56
C THR A 332 47.43 -20.01 -20.49
N ALA A 333 46.96 -20.20 -21.72
CA ALA A 333 47.64 -21.00 -22.73
C ALA A 333 48.96 -20.36 -23.21
N GLU A 334 49.00 -19.03 -23.35
CA GLU A 334 50.23 -18.28 -23.62
C GLU A 334 51.30 -18.47 -22.51
N GLY A 335 50.85 -18.69 -21.27
CA GLY A 335 51.69 -19.08 -20.14
C GLY A 335 52.28 -20.50 -20.22
N GLY A 336 51.93 -21.28 -21.24
CA GLY A 336 52.44 -22.64 -21.48
C GLY A 336 51.60 -23.77 -20.90
N ALA A 337 50.40 -23.49 -20.38
CA ALA A 337 49.48 -24.50 -19.86
C ALA A 337 48.59 -25.11 -20.95
N ASP A 338 48.16 -26.38 -20.80
CA ASP A 338 47.23 -27.05 -21.72
C ASP A 338 45.78 -26.70 -21.36
N VAL A 339 45.33 -25.51 -21.77
CA VAL A 339 43.95 -25.03 -21.54
C VAL A 339 43.23 -24.84 -22.86
N VAL A 340 41.98 -25.31 -22.95
CA VAL A 340 41.17 -25.21 -24.18
C VAL A 340 39.74 -24.78 -23.84
N PHE A 341 39.22 -23.82 -24.61
CA PHE A 341 37.81 -23.45 -24.63
C PHE A 341 37.07 -24.34 -25.65
N GLU A 342 36.23 -25.25 -25.18
CA GLU A 342 35.61 -26.30 -26.00
C GLU A 342 34.30 -25.86 -26.67
N GLY A 343 33.64 -24.83 -26.13
CA GLY A 343 32.38 -24.37 -26.70
C GLY A 343 31.69 -23.31 -25.87
N GLY A 344 31.12 -22.33 -26.57
CA GLY A 344 30.33 -21.23 -26.02
C GLY A 344 28.83 -21.41 -26.21
N SER A 345 28.05 -20.56 -25.54
CA SER A 345 26.58 -20.56 -25.59
C SER A 345 25.98 -19.31 -26.23
N GLY A 346 26.80 -18.31 -26.59
CA GLY A 346 26.40 -16.98 -27.04
C GLY A 346 25.62 -16.19 -25.99
N SER A 347 25.85 -16.47 -24.71
CA SER A 347 25.03 -15.93 -23.62
C SER A 347 25.59 -14.61 -23.09
N VAL A 348 24.76 -13.56 -23.15
CA VAL A 348 25.06 -12.26 -22.55
C VAL A 348 24.26 -12.09 -21.26
N LEU A 349 24.95 -11.84 -20.16
CA LEU A 349 24.36 -11.67 -18.82
C LEU A 349 24.74 -10.32 -18.20
N MET A 350 23.86 -9.78 -17.36
CA MET A 350 24.16 -8.61 -16.54
C MET A 350 24.97 -9.03 -15.30
N LEU A 351 26.30 -9.02 -15.44
CA LEU A 351 27.27 -9.48 -14.43
C LEU A 351 28.33 -8.40 -14.17
N ARG A 352 29.18 -8.62 -13.17
CA ARG A 352 30.31 -7.76 -12.83
C ARG A 352 31.59 -8.25 -13.53
N PRO A 353 32.10 -7.57 -14.58
CA PRO A 353 33.16 -8.10 -15.43
C PRO A 353 34.44 -8.53 -14.69
N LEU A 354 34.98 -7.69 -13.79
CA LEU A 354 36.19 -7.99 -13.03
C LEU A 354 35.96 -9.11 -12.01
N ALA A 355 34.79 -9.14 -11.37
CA ALA A 355 34.39 -10.25 -10.51
C ALA A 355 34.34 -11.58 -11.27
N MET A 356 33.73 -11.60 -12.46
CA MET A 356 33.65 -12.80 -13.30
C MET A 356 35.02 -13.24 -13.79
N HIS A 357 35.86 -12.30 -14.24
CA HIS A 357 37.23 -12.61 -14.63
C HIS A 357 37.97 -13.32 -13.49
N ARG A 358 37.90 -12.78 -12.27
CA ARG A 358 38.57 -13.35 -11.09
C ARG A 358 38.03 -14.72 -10.72
N LEU A 359 36.71 -14.90 -10.74
CA LEU A 359 36.07 -16.18 -10.47
C LEU A 359 36.64 -17.25 -11.40
N PHE A 360 36.62 -17.00 -12.71
CA PHE A 360 37.03 -18.00 -13.69
C PHE A 360 38.54 -18.19 -13.75
N SER A 361 39.36 -17.14 -13.59
CA SER A 361 40.81 -17.29 -13.43
C SER A 361 41.13 -18.20 -12.24
N ASN A 362 40.50 -18.01 -11.08
CA ASN A 362 40.72 -18.90 -9.92
C ASN A 362 40.34 -20.37 -10.19
N LEU A 363 39.29 -20.63 -10.98
CA LEU A 363 38.91 -21.99 -11.33
C LEU A 363 39.87 -22.63 -12.33
N VAL A 364 40.26 -21.88 -13.37
CA VAL A 364 41.21 -22.34 -14.39
C VAL A 364 42.60 -22.54 -13.79
N ASP A 365 43.09 -21.61 -12.97
CA ASP A 365 44.37 -21.70 -12.28
C ASP A 365 44.42 -22.94 -11.37
N ASN A 366 43.34 -23.24 -10.65
CA ASN A 366 43.26 -24.46 -9.86
C ASN A 366 43.33 -25.72 -10.75
N ALA A 367 42.54 -25.77 -11.83
CA ALA A 367 42.56 -26.91 -12.75
C ALA A 367 43.95 -27.15 -13.35
N VAL A 368 44.64 -26.09 -13.79
CA VAL A 368 46.01 -26.16 -14.31
C VAL A 368 46.99 -26.59 -13.22
N MET A 369 46.89 -26.05 -12.01
CA MET A 369 47.83 -26.35 -10.94
C MET A 369 47.77 -27.81 -10.48
N TYR A 370 46.58 -28.42 -10.43
CA TYR A 370 46.40 -29.78 -9.92
C TYR A 370 46.39 -30.86 -11.01
N ALA A 371 46.09 -30.52 -12.27
CA ALA A 371 45.95 -31.50 -13.35
C ALA A 371 46.75 -31.18 -14.61
N GLN A 372 47.52 -30.07 -14.63
CA GLN A 372 48.27 -29.55 -15.79
C GLN A 372 47.42 -29.18 -17.02
N ARG A 373 46.12 -29.49 -16.99
CA ARG A 373 45.19 -29.33 -18.10
C ARG A 373 43.83 -28.86 -17.59
N ALA A 374 43.22 -27.95 -18.35
CA ALA A 374 41.86 -27.50 -18.11
C ALA A 374 41.04 -27.46 -19.41
N ARG A 375 39.75 -27.79 -19.31
CA ARG A 375 38.77 -27.70 -20.39
C ARG A 375 37.60 -26.86 -19.93
N VAL A 376 37.29 -25.80 -20.67
CA VAL A 376 36.24 -24.84 -20.31
C VAL A 376 35.12 -24.91 -21.34
N ARG A 377 33.88 -25.07 -20.87
CA ARG A 377 32.69 -25.08 -21.73
C ARG A 377 31.53 -24.31 -21.11
N VAL A 378 30.70 -23.72 -21.96
CA VAL A 378 29.48 -23.02 -21.57
C VAL A 378 28.28 -23.69 -22.21
N GLU A 379 27.32 -24.07 -21.38
CA GLU A 379 26.09 -24.73 -21.81
C GLU A 379 24.87 -23.91 -21.41
N ARG A 380 23.88 -23.84 -22.32
CA ARG A 380 22.58 -23.23 -22.05
C ARG A 380 21.48 -24.28 -22.16
N SER A 381 20.81 -24.56 -21.04
CA SER A 381 19.73 -25.55 -20.99
C SER A 381 18.59 -25.08 -20.09
N GLY A 382 17.35 -25.18 -20.58
CA GLY A 382 16.16 -24.78 -19.80
C GLY A 382 16.14 -23.32 -19.35
N GLY A 383 16.90 -22.44 -20.03
CA GLY A 383 17.09 -21.04 -19.65
C GLY A 383 18.21 -20.80 -18.63
N ALA A 384 18.71 -21.84 -17.96
CA ALA A 384 19.90 -21.74 -17.11
C ALA A 384 21.18 -21.70 -17.97
N ILE A 385 22.18 -20.98 -17.48
CA ILE A 385 23.52 -20.92 -18.09
C ILE A 385 24.49 -21.59 -17.13
N THR A 386 25.25 -22.54 -17.63
CA THR A 386 26.18 -23.36 -16.85
C THR A 386 27.56 -23.26 -17.48
N VAL A 387 28.55 -22.83 -16.71
CA VAL A 387 29.96 -22.90 -17.08
C VAL A 387 30.58 -24.08 -16.34
N VAL A 388 31.32 -24.91 -17.08
CA VAL A 388 32.03 -26.06 -16.51
C VAL A 388 33.51 -25.89 -16.80
N VAL A 389 34.32 -25.91 -15.75
CA VAL A 389 35.79 -26.02 -15.81
C VAL A 389 36.15 -27.43 -15.37
N ALA A 390 36.61 -28.24 -16.31
CA ALA A 390 36.96 -29.65 -16.10
C ALA A 390 38.48 -29.83 -16.12
N ASP A 391 38.99 -30.67 -15.23
CA ASP A 391 40.38 -31.08 -15.18
C ASP A 391 40.52 -32.61 -15.24
N ASP A 392 41.74 -33.09 -15.51
CA ASP A 392 42.09 -34.53 -15.57
C ASP A 392 42.87 -34.97 -14.30
N GLY A 393 42.66 -34.27 -13.18
CA GLY A 393 43.38 -34.51 -11.92
C GLY A 393 42.91 -35.77 -11.17
N PRO A 394 43.40 -35.99 -9.94
CA PRO A 394 42.98 -37.14 -9.13
C PRO A 394 41.53 -37.05 -8.62
N GLY A 395 40.86 -35.90 -8.80
CA GLY A 395 39.57 -35.61 -8.17
C GLY A 395 39.70 -35.38 -6.65
N LEU A 396 38.56 -35.38 -5.96
CA LEU A 396 38.48 -35.18 -4.51
C LEU A 396 37.66 -36.28 -3.84
N ALA A 397 37.94 -36.58 -2.58
CA ALA A 397 37.03 -37.42 -1.80
C ALA A 397 35.68 -36.71 -1.61
N GLU A 398 34.59 -37.46 -1.50
CA GLU A 398 33.24 -36.88 -1.43
C GLU A 398 33.09 -35.90 -0.25
N GLU A 399 33.73 -36.20 0.89
CA GLU A 399 33.73 -35.33 2.07
C GLU A 399 34.52 -34.04 1.88
N GLN A 400 35.43 -34.01 0.89
CA GLN A 400 36.29 -32.86 0.60
C GLN A 400 35.67 -31.91 -0.41
N LEU A 401 34.74 -32.36 -1.26
CA LEU A 401 34.13 -31.55 -2.32
C LEU A 401 33.51 -30.24 -1.80
N GLU A 402 32.94 -30.28 -0.60
CA GLU A 402 32.37 -29.09 0.04
C GLU A 402 33.41 -28.35 0.91
N ALA A 403 34.27 -29.08 1.62
CA ALA A 403 35.22 -28.52 2.57
C ALA A 403 36.33 -27.68 1.91
N VAL A 404 36.68 -27.95 0.65
CA VAL A 404 37.70 -27.17 -0.08
C VAL A 404 37.30 -25.73 -0.38
N PHE A 405 36.02 -25.40 -0.19
CA PHE A 405 35.56 -24.02 -0.27
C PHE A 405 35.82 -23.22 1.01
N ASP A 406 36.14 -23.88 2.13
CA ASP A 406 36.45 -23.20 3.38
C ASP A 406 37.81 -22.49 3.28
N PRO A 407 37.95 -21.25 3.83
CA PRO A 407 39.19 -20.50 3.74
C PRO A 407 40.38 -21.27 4.30
N PHE A 408 41.51 -21.25 3.57
CA PHE A 408 42.78 -21.88 3.94
C PHE A 408 42.77 -23.42 3.99
N VAL A 409 41.71 -24.07 3.51
CA VAL A 409 41.65 -25.53 3.42
C VAL A 409 42.38 -26.01 2.16
N ARG A 410 43.24 -27.02 2.34
CA ARG A 410 43.98 -27.70 1.27
C ARG A 410 43.88 -29.22 1.46
N VAL A 411 43.77 -29.96 0.36
CA VAL A 411 43.57 -31.42 0.35
C VAL A 411 44.89 -32.18 0.50
N GLU A 412 46.01 -31.55 0.14
CA GLU A 412 47.34 -32.15 0.25
C GLU A 412 47.86 -32.13 1.70
N THR A 413 48.24 -33.30 2.22
CA THR A 413 49.03 -33.44 3.46
C THR A 413 50.52 -33.16 3.27
N SER A 414 50.98 -33.06 2.02
CA SER A 414 52.37 -32.79 1.68
C SER A 414 52.63 -31.28 1.69
N ARG A 415 53.50 -30.81 2.59
CA ARG A 415 54.09 -29.47 2.57
C ARG A 415 55.07 -29.29 1.39
N SER A 416 54.85 -29.95 0.26
CA SER A 416 55.62 -29.74 -0.96
C SER A 416 55.32 -28.35 -1.50
N ARG A 417 56.32 -27.48 -1.44
CA ARG A 417 56.31 -26.06 -1.83
C ARG A 417 56.01 -25.81 -3.32
N GLU A 418 55.76 -26.85 -4.13
CA GLU A 418 55.64 -26.75 -5.58
C GLU A 418 54.24 -26.29 -6.04
N THR A 419 53.18 -26.54 -5.27
CA THR A 419 51.78 -26.21 -5.62
C THR A 419 51.30 -24.86 -5.06
N GLY A 420 52.19 -23.88 -4.91
CA GLY A 420 51.97 -22.41 -4.94
C GLY A 420 50.74 -21.65 -4.37
N GLY A 421 49.71 -22.24 -3.77
CA GLY A 421 48.45 -21.53 -3.42
C GLY A 421 48.10 -21.42 -1.93
N ALA A 422 47.46 -20.31 -1.52
CA ALA A 422 47.02 -20.09 -0.13
C ALA A 422 45.78 -20.88 0.30
N GLY A 423 45.13 -21.59 -0.62
CA GLY A 423 43.83 -22.24 -0.37
C GLY A 423 42.67 -21.25 -0.27
N LEU A 424 42.77 -20.11 -0.96
CA LEU A 424 41.72 -19.08 -0.98
C LEU A 424 41.01 -18.97 -2.34
N GLY A 425 41.60 -19.48 -3.43
CA GLY A 425 41.04 -19.35 -4.78
C GLY A 425 39.61 -19.88 -4.92
N LEU A 426 39.33 -21.10 -4.42
CA LEU A 426 37.98 -21.68 -4.46
C LEU A 426 36.99 -20.94 -3.55
N THR A 427 37.43 -20.50 -2.35
CA THR A 427 36.64 -19.66 -1.45
C THR A 427 36.24 -18.34 -2.12
N ILE A 428 37.18 -17.67 -2.79
CA ILE A 428 36.93 -16.44 -3.54
C ILE A 428 35.96 -16.71 -4.69
N ALA A 429 36.18 -17.76 -5.48
CA ALA A 429 35.30 -18.13 -6.59
C ALA A 429 33.86 -18.37 -6.11
N ARG A 430 33.68 -19.05 -4.97
CA ARG A 430 32.35 -19.30 -4.39
C ARG A 430 31.67 -18.01 -3.93
N ALA A 431 32.38 -17.16 -3.19
CA ALA A 431 31.85 -15.89 -2.74
C ALA A 431 31.44 -14.97 -3.90
N LEU A 432 32.22 -14.96 -4.98
CA LEU A 432 31.91 -14.19 -6.19
C LEU A 432 30.69 -14.77 -6.93
N ALA A 433 30.61 -16.09 -7.08
CA ALA A 433 29.47 -16.77 -7.71
C ALA A 433 28.17 -16.45 -6.98
N GLU A 434 28.14 -16.64 -5.66
CA GLU A 434 26.94 -16.42 -4.84
C GLU A 434 26.49 -14.96 -4.89
N LYS A 435 27.44 -14.01 -4.85
CA LYS A 435 27.16 -12.57 -4.93
C LYS A 435 26.58 -12.14 -6.29
N ASP A 436 26.86 -12.88 -7.38
CA ASP A 436 26.24 -12.69 -8.69
C ASP A 436 25.03 -13.60 -8.94
N GLY A 437 24.52 -14.28 -7.90
CA GLY A 437 23.34 -15.14 -7.98
C GLY A 437 23.58 -16.45 -8.72
N ALA A 438 24.83 -16.88 -8.87
CA ALA A 438 25.21 -18.20 -9.33
C ALA A 438 25.42 -19.16 -8.16
N ARG A 439 25.28 -20.44 -8.44
CA ARG A 439 25.75 -21.52 -7.57
C ARG A 439 27.04 -22.09 -8.13
N LEU A 440 28.06 -22.23 -7.28
CA LEU A 440 29.28 -22.98 -7.57
C LEU A 440 29.30 -24.28 -6.75
N TRP A 441 29.60 -25.40 -7.39
CA TRP A 441 29.87 -26.68 -6.73
C TRP A 441 30.91 -27.48 -7.51
N LEU A 442 31.50 -28.47 -6.85
CA LEU A 442 32.44 -29.40 -7.45
C LEU A 442 31.78 -30.77 -7.61
N ARG A 443 32.17 -31.52 -8.64
CA ARG A 443 31.84 -32.95 -8.78
C ARG A 443 32.98 -33.71 -9.43
N ASN A 444 33.17 -34.96 -9.06
CA ASN A 444 34.14 -35.82 -9.72
C ASN A 444 33.62 -36.29 -11.08
N ARG A 445 34.53 -36.45 -12.05
CA ARG A 445 34.24 -37.02 -13.37
C ARG A 445 34.27 -38.54 -13.29
N ALA A 446 33.42 -39.18 -14.10
CA ALA A 446 33.39 -40.65 -14.19
C ALA A 446 34.70 -41.26 -14.71
N GLU A 447 35.46 -40.49 -15.49
CA GLU A 447 36.70 -40.90 -16.14
C GLU A 447 37.96 -40.54 -15.32
N GLY A 448 37.78 -39.93 -14.14
CA GLY A 448 38.85 -39.27 -13.37
C GLY A 448 38.90 -37.77 -13.62
N GLY A 449 39.31 -37.00 -12.62
CA GLY A 449 39.30 -35.53 -12.65
C GLY A 449 38.15 -34.87 -11.90
N LEU A 450 38.20 -33.55 -11.83
CA LEU A 450 37.23 -32.70 -11.14
C LEU A 450 36.54 -31.76 -12.13
N GLU A 451 35.24 -31.50 -11.92
CA GLU A 451 34.50 -30.44 -12.60
C GLU A 451 34.05 -29.39 -11.59
N ALA A 452 34.48 -28.15 -11.79
CA ALA A 452 33.90 -26.98 -11.15
C ALA A 452 32.77 -26.44 -12.01
N VAL A 453 31.56 -26.42 -11.44
CA VAL A 453 30.33 -26.05 -12.15
C VAL A 453 29.75 -24.77 -11.56
N VAL A 454 29.66 -23.73 -12.40
CA VAL A 454 29.04 -22.44 -12.06
C VAL A 454 27.73 -22.32 -12.83
N GLN A 455 26.61 -22.15 -12.13
CA GLN A 455 25.29 -22.09 -12.77
C GLN A 455 24.47 -20.88 -12.35
N TRP A 456 23.95 -20.16 -13.34
CA TRP A 456 22.94 -19.11 -13.16
C TRP A 456 21.53 -19.66 -13.47
N PRO A 457 20.52 -19.39 -12.62
CA PRO A 457 19.15 -19.83 -12.85
C PRO A 457 18.51 -19.07 -14.03
N ALA A 458 17.45 -19.64 -14.61
CA ALA A 458 16.76 -19.09 -15.79
C ALA A 458 16.14 -17.68 -15.62
N SER A 459 16.06 -17.17 -14.40
CA SER A 459 15.63 -15.80 -14.09
C SER A 459 16.75 -14.76 -14.19
N ALA A 460 18.00 -15.17 -14.39
CA ALA A 460 19.09 -14.24 -14.66
C ALA A 460 18.78 -13.49 -15.96
N GLN A 461 18.85 -12.16 -15.92
CA GLN A 461 18.48 -11.30 -17.05
C GLN A 461 19.43 -11.52 -18.23
N VAL A 462 19.05 -12.43 -19.14
CA VAL A 462 19.73 -12.64 -20.42
C VAL A 462 19.36 -11.47 -21.33
N VAL A 463 20.36 -10.68 -21.71
CA VAL A 463 20.17 -9.64 -22.73
C VAL A 463 20.20 -10.36 -24.07
N ALA A 464 19.10 -10.30 -24.84
CA ALA A 464 19.09 -10.85 -26.19
C ALA A 464 20.15 -10.11 -27.04
N PRO A 465 21.01 -10.82 -27.78
CA PRO A 465 21.98 -10.16 -28.66
C PRO A 465 21.20 -9.30 -29.65
N GLY A 466 21.46 -7.99 -29.61
CA GLY A 466 20.88 -7.03 -30.54
C GLY A 466 21.23 -7.45 -31.96
N ARG A 467 20.21 -7.56 -32.82
CA ARG A 467 20.41 -7.73 -34.26
C ARG A 467 21.29 -6.58 -34.76
N ALA A 468 22.51 -6.88 -35.17
CA ALA A 468 23.31 -5.97 -35.99
C ALA A 468 22.50 -5.67 -37.26
N GLY A 469 22.16 -4.40 -37.44
CA GLY A 469 21.54 -3.86 -38.64
C GLY A 469 22.58 -3.17 -39.52
#